data_AF-A0AAN8HA47-F1
#
_entry.id   AF-A0AAN8HA47-F1
#
_cell.length_a   1.000
_cell.length_b   1.000
_cell.length_c   1.000
_cell.angle_alpha   90.00
_cell.angle_beta   90.00
_cell.angle_gamma   90.00
#
_symmetry.space_group_name_H-M   'P 1'
#
loop_
_entity.id
_entity.type
_entity.pdbx_description
1 polymer ?
#
loop_
_entity_poly.entity_id
_entity_poly.type
_entity_poly.pdbx_seq_one_letter_code
_entity_poly.pdbx_strand_id
1 'polypeptide(L)'
;MEGPCLAFRRATSVLKSLPWAVRCLGATQDLPCLGQHTKKVIEEVLQCGRSFEVEELLSDERYQTFKLFTSVFGVGPKTAEKWFCRGLRSFSDILTDHSIHLNRMQQSGFLHHGDISRAVSAAEARSLRSVIDGAVHCVTPAATVALTGGFHRYMTCLLRSV
;
A
#
# COMPACT_ATOMS: atom_id res chain seq x y z
N MET A 1 7.39 -7.18 23.26
CA MET A 1 6.82 -8.20 22.35
C MET A 1 6.55 -7.53 21.01
N GLU A 2 7.17 -7.99 19.93
CA GLU A 2 6.94 -7.46 18.58
C GLU A 2 5.61 -8.02 18.04
N GLY A 3 4.68 -7.16 17.65
CA GLY A 3 3.40 -7.61 17.08
C GLY A 3 3.60 -8.29 15.72
N PRO A 4 2.69 -9.20 15.28
CA PRO A 4 2.83 -9.96 14.04
C PRO A 4 3.10 -9.11 12.79
N CYS A 5 2.47 -7.94 12.69
CA CYS A 5 2.69 -7.00 11.59
C CYS A 5 4.15 -6.51 11.49
N LEU A 6 4.80 -6.21 12.62
CA LEU A 6 6.19 -5.76 12.62
C LEU A 6 7.13 -6.89 12.20
N ALA A 7 6.88 -8.12 12.67
CA ALA A 7 7.65 -9.29 12.29
C ALA A 7 7.60 -9.54 10.77
N PHE A 8 6.41 -9.56 10.17
CA PHE A 8 6.27 -9.71 8.72
C PHE A 8 6.93 -8.58 7.92
N ARG A 9 6.85 -7.32 8.40
CA ARG A 9 7.51 -6.18 7.74
C ARG A 9 9.03 -6.33 7.74
N ARG A 10 9.62 -6.78 8.85
CA ARG A 10 11.08 -7.01 8.95
C ARG A 10 11.51 -8.18 8.07
N ALA A 11 10.80 -9.30 8.14
CA ALA A 11 11.06 -10.44 7.26
C ALA A 11 11.01 -10.05 5.78
N THR A 12 9.97 -9.32 5.36
CA THR A 12 9.84 -8.81 3.99
C THR A 12 11.00 -7.90 3.61
N SER A 13 11.48 -7.05 4.54
CA SER A 13 12.64 -6.18 4.29
C SER A 13 13.92 -6.98 4.04
N VAL A 14 14.18 -8.00 4.87
CA VAL A 14 15.35 -8.89 4.72
C VAL A 14 15.28 -9.58 3.37
N LEU A 15 14.13 -10.19 3.03
CA LEU A 15 13.94 -10.88 1.74
C LEU A 15 14.12 -9.94 0.54
N LYS A 16 13.61 -8.71 0.60
CA LYS A 16 13.78 -7.69 -0.46
C LYS A 16 15.22 -7.22 -0.65
N SER A 17 16.07 -7.35 0.38
CA SER A 17 17.48 -6.96 0.30
C SER A 17 18.41 -8.04 -0.25
N LEU A 18 17.92 -9.28 -0.41
CA LEU A 18 18.75 -10.37 -0.91
C LEU A 18 19.11 -10.11 -2.38
N PRO A 19 20.39 -10.31 -2.77
CA PRO A 19 20.80 -10.20 -4.17
C PRO A 19 20.43 -11.43 -5.00
N TRP A 20 19.76 -12.42 -4.40
CA TRP A 20 19.38 -13.70 -5.00
C TRP A 20 17.95 -14.08 -4.58
N ALA A 21 17.30 -14.90 -5.41
CA ALA A 21 15.96 -15.42 -5.11
C ALA A 21 16.05 -16.64 -4.20
N VAL A 22 15.24 -16.67 -3.13
CA VAL A 22 15.14 -17.84 -2.24
C VAL A 22 14.55 -19.01 -3.02
N ARG A 23 15.27 -20.13 -3.08
CA ARG A 23 14.84 -21.35 -3.81
C ARG A 23 14.56 -22.54 -2.89
N CYS A 24 15.06 -22.52 -1.67
CA CYS A 24 14.84 -23.56 -0.67
C CYS A 24 14.80 -22.94 0.72
N LEU A 25 14.14 -23.61 1.66
CA LEU A 25 14.00 -23.10 3.03
C LEU A 25 15.35 -23.02 3.76
N GLY A 26 16.26 -23.96 3.49
CA GLY A 26 17.61 -23.99 4.07
C GLY A 26 18.43 -22.72 3.81
N ALA A 27 18.24 -22.07 2.65
CA ALA A 27 18.89 -20.80 2.32
C ALA A 27 18.50 -19.65 3.26
N THR A 28 17.43 -19.81 4.05
CA THR A 28 16.92 -18.80 4.98
C THR A 28 17.38 -19.01 6.43
N GLN A 29 18.17 -20.05 6.70
CA GLN A 29 18.52 -20.47 8.06
C GLN A 29 19.23 -19.36 8.85
N ASP A 30 20.18 -18.67 8.22
CA ASP A 30 21.01 -17.63 8.85
C ASP A 30 20.42 -16.21 8.70
N LEU A 31 19.24 -16.07 8.08
CA LEU A 31 18.63 -14.79 7.86
C LEU A 31 17.93 -14.29 9.15
N PRO A 32 18.18 -13.04 9.57
CA PRO A 32 17.54 -12.49 10.75
C PRO A 32 16.06 -12.22 10.49
N CYS A 33 15.29 -12.04 11.57
CA CYS A 33 13.88 -11.65 11.53
C CYS A 33 12.93 -12.65 10.84
N LEU A 34 13.39 -13.87 10.52
CA LEU A 34 12.54 -14.94 9.99
C LEU A 34 12.11 -15.88 11.11
N GLY A 35 10.99 -15.54 11.75
CA GLY A 35 10.34 -16.40 12.74
C GLY A 35 9.69 -17.63 12.12
N GLN A 36 9.28 -18.58 12.96
CA GLN A 36 8.69 -19.86 12.52
C GLN A 36 7.49 -19.68 11.59
N HIS A 37 6.60 -18.72 11.91
CA HIS A 37 5.42 -18.43 11.09
C HIS A 37 5.81 -17.95 9.68
N THR A 38 6.76 -17.03 9.57
CA THR A 38 7.23 -16.56 8.27
C THR A 38 7.94 -17.66 7.47
N LYS A 39 8.73 -18.51 8.14
CA LYS A 39 9.38 -19.66 7.49
C LYS A 39 8.36 -20.64 6.90
N LYS A 40 7.26 -20.90 7.61
CA LYS A 40 6.14 -21.71 7.11
C LYS A 40 5.52 -21.10 5.85
N VAL A 41 5.24 -19.80 5.85
CA VAL A 41 4.71 -19.10 4.66
C VAL A 41 5.68 -19.17 3.49
N ILE A 42 7.00 -19.01 3.72
CA ILE A 42 8.02 -19.15 2.68
C ILE A 42 8.02 -20.57 2.10
N GLU A 43 7.97 -21.59 2.97
CA GLU A 43 7.96 -22.99 2.54
C GLU A 43 6.75 -23.32 1.67
N GLU A 44 5.54 -22.90 2.07
CA GLU A 44 4.32 -23.07 1.27
C GLU A 44 4.46 -22.43 -0.11
N VAL A 45 4.96 -21.20 -0.18
CA VAL A 45 5.17 -20.50 -1.45
C VAL A 45 6.20 -21.22 -2.33
N LEU A 46 7.26 -21.78 -1.75
CA LEU A 46 8.28 -22.53 -2.49
C LEU A 46 7.74 -23.87 -3.04
N GLN A 47 6.89 -24.55 -2.27
CA GLN A 47 6.34 -25.87 -2.64
C GLN A 47 5.14 -25.75 -3.60
N CYS A 48 4.24 -24.80 -3.35
CA CYS A 48 2.96 -24.70 -4.04
C CYS A 48 2.83 -23.47 -4.95
N GLY A 49 3.79 -22.54 -4.91
CA GLY A 49 3.72 -21.26 -5.62
C GLY A 49 2.82 -20.21 -4.95
N ARG A 50 2.24 -20.53 -3.79
CA ARG A 50 1.24 -19.73 -3.06
C ARG A 50 1.23 -20.09 -1.57
N SER A 51 0.63 -19.24 -0.74
CA SER A 51 0.34 -19.55 0.66
C SER A 51 -1.17 -19.59 0.89
N PHE A 52 -1.65 -20.67 1.49
CA PHE A 52 -3.08 -20.90 1.73
C PHE A 52 -3.64 -19.90 2.75
N GLU A 53 -2.88 -19.58 3.80
CA GLU A 53 -3.25 -18.54 4.78
C GLU A 53 -3.44 -17.18 4.10
N VAL A 54 -2.61 -16.85 3.10
CA VAL A 54 -2.74 -15.62 2.34
C VAL A 54 -3.96 -15.66 1.42
N GLU A 55 -4.24 -16.78 0.75
CA GLU A 55 -5.45 -16.93 -0.08
C GLU A 55 -6.73 -16.83 0.75
N GLU A 56 -6.76 -17.43 1.93
CA GLU A 56 -7.87 -17.33 2.89
C GLU A 56 -8.07 -15.88 3.33
N LEU A 57 -7.00 -15.18 3.73
CA LEU A 57 -7.05 -13.77 4.10
C LEU A 57 -7.53 -12.87 2.95
N LEU A 58 -7.10 -13.15 1.71
CA LEU A 58 -7.56 -12.40 0.53
C LEU A 58 -9.04 -12.65 0.21
N SER A 59 -9.59 -13.78 0.67
CA SER A 59 -11.00 -14.16 0.49
C SER A 59 -11.89 -13.73 1.66
N ASP A 60 -11.31 -13.30 2.78
CA ASP A 60 -12.02 -12.84 3.96
C ASP A 60 -12.80 -11.54 3.70
N GLU A 61 -14.12 -11.54 4.00
CA GLU A 61 -15.02 -10.41 3.76
C GLU A 61 -14.55 -9.16 4.51
N ARG A 62 -14.07 -9.33 5.74
CA ARG A 62 -13.60 -8.21 6.57
C ARG A 62 -12.37 -7.58 5.93
N TYR A 63 -11.38 -8.37 5.51
CA TYR A 63 -10.19 -7.88 4.82
C TYR A 63 -10.55 -7.15 3.53
N GLN A 64 -11.40 -7.75 2.67
CA GLN A 64 -11.82 -7.14 1.41
C GLN A 64 -12.54 -5.82 1.63
N THR A 65 -13.48 -5.77 2.57
CA THR A 65 -14.25 -4.55 2.86
C THR A 65 -13.37 -3.46 3.45
N PHE A 66 -12.47 -3.80 4.38
CA PHE A 66 -11.53 -2.82 4.94
C PHE A 66 -10.59 -2.28 3.87
N LYS A 67 -10.07 -3.14 2.99
CA LYS A 67 -9.21 -2.74 1.88
C LYS A 67 -9.96 -1.83 0.90
N LEU A 68 -11.23 -2.13 0.60
CA LEU A 68 -12.09 -1.29 -0.22
C LEU A 68 -12.29 0.09 0.41
N PHE A 69 -12.76 0.15 1.65
CA PHE A 69 -13.05 1.43 2.31
C PHE A 69 -11.80 2.28 2.52
N THR A 70 -10.70 1.68 2.98
CA THR A 70 -9.44 2.42 3.19
C THR A 70 -8.72 2.79 1.89
N SER A 71 -9.19 2.33 0.72
CA SER A 71 -8.71 2.82 -0.57
C SER A 71 -9.21 4.24 -0.89
N VAL A 72 -10.25 4.71 -0.20
CA VAL A 72 -10.80 6.06 -0.40
C VAL A 72 -9.98 7.07 0.41
N PHE A 73 -9.51 8.12 -0.26
CA PHE A 73 -8.80 9.21 0.41
C PHE A 73 -9.68 9.83 1.51
N GLY A 74 -9.15 9.89 2.73
CA GLY A 74 -9.87 10.38 3.90
C GLY A 74 -10.65 9.33 4.69
N VAL A 75 -10.60 8.05 4.30
CA VAL A 75 -11.17 6.93 5.06
C VAL A 75 -10.05 6.16 5.76
N GLY A 76 -9.94 6.34 7.08
CA GLY A 76 -9.00 5.59 7.91
C GLY A 76 -9.60 4.31 8.52
N PRO A 77 -8.78 3.48 9.20
CA PRO A 77 -9.21 2.22 9.80
C PRO A 77 -10.42 2.34 10.74
N LYS A 78 -10.49 3.42 11.55
CA LYS A 78 -11.63 3.65 12.46
C LYS A 78 -12.95 3.89 11.71
N THR A 79 -12.90 4.62 10.61
CA THR A 79 -14.08 4.90 9.78
C THR A 79 -14.51 3.63 9.03
N ALA A 80 -13.55 2.91 8.45
CA ALA A 80 -13.81 1.64 7.78
C ALA A 80 -14.43 0.62 8.75
N GLU A 81 -13.93 0.52 9.98
CA GLU A 81 -14.49 -0.34 11.03
C GLU A 81 -15.91 0.07 11.41
N LYS A 82 -16.16 1.37 11.62
CA LYS A 82 -17.51 1.87 11.90
C LYS A 82 -18.49 1.48 10.78
N TRP A 83 -18.11 1.62 9.52
CA TRP A 83 -18.95 1.24 8.39
C TRP A 83 -19.16 -0.27 8.30
N PHE A 84 -18.10 -1.04 8.49
CA PHE A 84 -18.18 -2.51 8.48
C PHE A 84 -19.12 -3.04 9.58
N CYS A 85 -19.00 -2.53 10.81
CA CYS A 85 -19.87 -2.92 11.93
C CYS A 85 -21.34 -2.52 11.73
N ARG A 86 -21.62 -1.58 10.82
CA ARG A 86 -22.98 -1.22 10.40
C ARG A 86 -23.52 -2.10 9.27
N GLY A 87 -22.77 -3.12 8.84
CA GLY A 87 -23.17 -4.02 7.75
C GLY A 87 -22.85 -3.51 6.35
N LEU A 88 -22.14 -2.39 6.22
CA LEU A 88 -21.80 -1.81 4.92
C LEU A 88 -20.61 -2.57 4.31
N ARG A 89 -20.68 -2.88 3.01
CA ARG A 89 -19.70 -3.68 2.27
C ARG A 89 -19.25 -3.06 0.95
N SER A 90 -20.02 -2.11 0.41
CA SER A 90 -19.77 -1.49 -0.89
C SER A 90 -19.72 0.04 -0.82
N PHE A 91 -19.15 0.70 -1.84
CA PHE A 91 -19.27 2.16 -1.96
C PHE A 91 -20.71 2.62 -2.16
N SER A 92 -21.54 1.81 -2.83
CA SER A 92 -22.96 2.12 -2.98
C SER A 92 -23.63 2.23 -1.62
N ASP A 93 -23.35 1.30 -0.70
CA ASP A 93 -23.92 1.30 0.65
C ASP A 93 -23.56 2.59 1.41
N ILE A 94 -22.35 3.13 1.19
CA ILE A 94 -21.93 4.39 1.81
C ILE A 94 -22.66 5.59 1.20
N LEU A 95 -22.81 5.61 -0.12
CA LEU A 95 -23.33 6.76 -0.87
C LEU A 95 -24.87 6.85 -0.84
N THR A 96 -25.57 5.72 -0.66
CA THR A 96 -27.04 5.70 -0.57
C THR A 96 -27.56 5.82 0.87
N ASP A 97 -26.72 5.57 1.87
CA ASP A 97 -27.10 5.72 3.28
C ASP A 97 -27.10 7.19 3.72
N HIS A 98 -28.31 7.77 3.80
CA HIS A 98 -28.53 9.16 4.21
C HIS A 98 -28.07 9.50 5.63
N SER A 99 -27.82 8.51 6.50
CA SER A 99 -27.29 8.74 7.85
C SER A 99 -25.77 8.96 7.86
N ILE A 100 -25.08 8.73 6.74
CA ILE A 100 -23.64 8.92 6.63
C ILE A 100 -23.34 10.34 6.17
N HIS A 101 -22.64 11.08 7.03
CA HIS A 101 -22.10 12.39 6.70
C HIS A 101 -20.61 12.28 6.38
N LEU A 102 -20.28 12.33 5.10
CA LEU A 102 -18.90 12.36 4.62
C LEU A 102 -18.29 13.73 4.89
N ASN A 103 -17.08 13.75 5.47
CA ASN A 103 -16.32 15.00 5.59
C ASN A 103 -15.75 15.43 4.21
N ARG A 104 -15.26 16.67 4.09
CA ARG A 104 -14.75 17.22 2.81
C ARG A 104 -13.67 16.35 2.16
N MET A 105 -12.79 15.75 2.98
CA MET A 105 -11.72 14.87 2.50
C MET A 105 -12.29 13.59 1.89
N GLN A 106 -13.27 12.98 2.55
CA GLN A 106 -13.96 11.78 2.07
C GLN A 106 -14.80 12.06 0.82
N GLN A 107 -15.51 13.19 0.78
CA GLN A 107 -16.25 13.62 -0.41
C GLN A 107 -15.32 13.72 -1.62
N SER A 108 -14.16 14.38 -1.45
CA SER A 108 -13.14 14.48 -2.51
C SER A 108 -12.56 13.09 -2.85
N GLY A 109 -12.35 12.24 -1.84
CA GLY A 109 -11.84 10.89 -2.02
C GLY A 109 -12.77 9.99 -2.82
N PHE A 110 -14.09 10.08 -2.62
CA PHE A 110 -15.08 9.37 -3.43
C PHE A 110 -15.17 9.96 -4.84
N LEU A 111 -15.22 11.29 -4.97
CA LEU A 111 -15.33 11.97 -6.25
C LEU A 111 -14.16 11.64 -7.20
N HIS A 112 -12.94 11.55 -6.67
CA HIS A 112 -11.72 11.32 -7.46
C HIS A 112 -11.10 9.93 -7.22
N HIS A 113 -11.88 8.98 -6.69
CA HIS A 113 -11.36 7.66 -6.30
C HIS A 113 -10.65 6.94 -7.45
N GLY A 114 -11.22 6.99 -8.66
CA GLY A 114 -10.65 6.34 -9.85
C GLY A 114 -9.25 6.87 -10.20
N ASP A 115 -9.10 8.20 -10.20
CA ASP A 115 -7.82 8.85 -10.51
C ASP A 115 -6.78 8.63 -9.41
N ILE A 116 -7.19 8.76 -8.14
CA ILE A 116 -6.31 8.58 -6.97
C ILE A 116 -5.84 7.13 -6.84
N SER A 117 -6.69 6.16 -7.22
CA SER A 117 -6.34 4.74 -7.16
C SER A 117 -5.35 4.31 -8.23
N ARG A 118 -5.18 5.11 -9.29
CA ARG A 118 -4.22 4.84 -10.37
C ARG A 118 -2.81 5.20 -9.92
N ALA A 119 -1.85 4.33 -10.23
CA ALA A 119 -0.44 4.64 -9.97
C ALA A 119 0.02 5.86 -10.77
N VAL A 120 0.64 6.82 -10.09
CA VAL A 120 1.23 8.00 -10.71
C VAL A 120 2.53 7.61 -11.41
N SER A 121 2.63 7.91 -12.69
CA SER A 121 3.82 7.66 -13.51
C SER A 121 4.96 8.64 -13.20
N ALA A 122 6.19 8.24 -13.54
CA ALA A 122 7.34 9.14 -13.42
C ALA A 122 7.22 10.38 -14.32
N ALA A 123 6.50 10.29 -15.44
CA ALA A 123 6.24 11.42 -16.32
C ALA A 123 5.27 12.41 -15.66
N GLU A 124 4.16 11.92 -15.09
CA GLU A 124 3.21 12.75 -14.32
C GLU A 124 3.90 13.42 -13.14
N ALA A 125 4.74 12.70 -12.39
CA ALA A 125 5.48 13.27 -11.26
C ALA A 125 6.46 14.38 -11.68
N ARG A 126 7.15 14.23 -12.83
CA ARG A 126 8.03 15.29 -13.38
C ARG A 126 7.23 16.49 -13.88
N SER A 127 6.09 16.26 -14.52
CA SER A 127 5.19 17.33 -14.96
C SER A 127 4.70 18.16 -13.76
N LEU A 128 4.26 17.49 -12.70
CA LEU A 128 3.84 18.14 -11.47
C LEU A 128 4.98 18.92 -10.81
N ARG A 129 6.21 18.38 -10.80
CA ARG A 129 7.39 19.11 -10.33
C ARG A 129 7.55 20.43 -11.10
N SER A 130 7.44 20.44 -12.41
CA SER A 130 7.60 21.65 -13.23
C SER A 130 6.57 22.73 -12.88
N VAL A 131 5.32 22.34 -12.61
CA VAL A 131 4.28 23.26 -12.18
C VAL A 131 4.60 23.86 -10.81
N ILE A 132 5.01 23.01 -9.85
CA ILE A 132 5.40 23.45 -8.51
C ILE A 132 6.62 24.36 -8.56
N ASP A 133 7.61 24.01 -9.38
CA ASP A 133 8.84 24.78 -9.55
C ASP A 133 8.54 26.21 -10.02
N GLY A 134 7.70 26.36 -11.03
CA GLY A 134 7.24 27.67 -11.49
C GLY A 134 6.52 28.47 -10.39
N ALA A 135 5.59 27.84 -9.68
CA ALA A 135 4.85 28.49 -8.61
C ALA A 135 5.74 28.93 -7.43
N VAL A 136 6.70 28.09 -7.04
CA VAL A 136 7.62 28.36 -5.93
C VAL A 136 8.58 29.50 -6.26
N HIS A 137 9.12 29.55 -7.48
CA HIS A 137 10.07 30.60 -7.88
C HIS A 137 9.40 31.98 -8.03
N CYS A 138 8.07 32.04 -8.24
CA CYS A 138 7.32 33.30 -8.15
C CYS A 138 7.30 33.89 -6.74
N VAL A 139 7.43 33.05 -5.70
CA VAL A 139 7.41 33.49 -4.29
C VAL A 139 8.83 33.67 -3.75
N THR A 140 9.70 32.69 -4.03
CA THR A 140 11.08 32.65 -3.53
C THR A 140 12.02 32.21 -4.66
N PRO A 141 12.65 33.15 -5.39
CA PRO A 141 13.52 32.83 -6.53
C PRO A 141 14.75 31.97 -6.20
N ALA A 142 15.17 31.91 -4.94
CA ALA A 142 16.32 31.11 -4.50
C ALA A 142 15.94 29.70 -3.98
N ALA A 143 14.66 29.31 -4.05
CA ALA A 143 14.20 28.03 -3.53
C ALA A 143 14.68 26.86 -4.40
N THR A 144 14.84 25.68 -3.78
CA THR A 144 15.17 24.44 -4.50
C THR A 144 14.02 23.45 -4.35
N VAL A 145 13.53 22.92 -5.47
CA VAL A 145 12.46 21.91 -5.50
C VAL A 145 13.04 20.55 -5.89
N ALA A 146 12.82 19.55 -5.04
CA ALA A 146 13.25 18.18 -5.26
C ALA A 146 12.08 17.19 -5.06
N LEU A 147 11.99 16.18 -5.94
CA LEU A 147 11.09 15.05 -5.75
C LEU A 147 11.61 14.17 -4.61
N THR A 148 10.74 13.82 -3.66
CA THR A 148 11.06 12.98 -2.50
C THR A 148 10.27 11.66 -2.54
N GLY A 149 10.21 10.93 -1.42
CA GLY A 149 9.36 9.74 -1.28
C GLY A 149 9.74 8.59 -2.22
N GLY A 150 8.74 7.86 -2.71
CA GLY A 150 8.93 6.71 -3.60
C GLY A 150 9.60 7.08 -4.94
N PHE A 151 9.31 8.26 -5.48
CA PHE A 151 9.93 8.74 -6.73
C PHE A 151 11.42 9.01 -6.56
N HIS A 152 11.87 9.48 -5.39
CA HIS A 152 13.31 9.62 -5.16
C HIS A 152 14.03 8.25 -5.08
N ARG A 153 13.38 7.24 -4.49
CA ARG A 153 13.99 5.92 -4.25
C ARG A 153 13.96 4.98 -5.46
N TYR A 154 12.90 5.03 -6.28
CA TYR A 154 12.60 3.97 -7.25
C TYR A 154 12.42 4.46 -8.70
N MET A 155 12.61 5.76 -8.99
CA MET A 155 12.40 6.29 -10.35
C MET A 155 13.39 5.74 -11.39
N THR A 156 14.53 5.17 -10.96
CA THR A 156 15.45 4.39 -11.80
C THR A 156 15.07 2.90 -11.92
N CYS A 157 14.25 2.36 -11.00
CA CYS A 157 13.92 0.93 -10.96
C CYS A 157 12.75 0.55 -11.89
N LEU A 158 11.90 1.52 -12.26
CA LEU A 158 10.84 1.33 -13.27
C LEU A 158 11.35 1.18 -14.72
N LEU A 159 12.67 1.31 -14.94
CA LEU A 159 13.31 1.01 -16.23
C LEU A 159 13.99 -0.38 -16.27
N ARG A 160 13.84 -1.20 -15.21
CA ARG A 160 14.48 -2.53 -15.10
C ARG A 160 13.52 -3.69 -14.87
N SER A 161 12.21 -3.48 -15.05
CA SER A 161 11.26 -4.59 -15.17
C SER A 161 10.99 -4.83 -16.66
N VAL A 162 11.94 -5.51 -17.30
CA VAL A 162 11.68 -6.36 -18.48
C VAL A 162 11.12 -7.67 -17.96
#